data_AF-A0A3S0UH21-F1
#
_entry.id   AF-A0A3S0UH21-F1
#
_cell.length_a   1.000
_cell.length_b   1.000
_cell.length_c   1.000
_cell.angle_alpha   90.00
_cell.angle_beta   90.00
_cell.angle_gamma   90.00
#
_symmetry.space_group_name_H-M   'P 1'
#
loop_
_entity.id
_entity.type
_entity.pdbx_description
1 polymer ?
#
loop_
_entity_poly.entity_id
_entity_poly.type
_entity_poly.pdbx_seq_one_letter_code
_entity_poly.pdbx_strand_id
1 'polypeptide(L)'
;MKLTQSRLAEALFISQSAVSQLAKQGMPTNSVEAARAWRAANLAPARVKTDPNLVRLGSGPPQLAALLQEAEAHLDVGADLAPLLPDLRAALRRVPADQRAAVAMSADLWQVLTEHIAHAFEDCPSEDLEDSAAQEIGNFWYSMAAGEPWTP
;
A
#
# COMPACT_ATOMS: atom_id res chain seq x y z
N MET A 1 -13.94 -16.04 28.84
CA MET A 1 -13.51 -16.70 27.58
C MET A 1 -12.04 -16.39 27.36
N LYS A 2 -11.20 -17.40 27.08
CA LYS A 2 -9.79 -17.15 26.72
C LYS A 2 -9.76 -16.56 25.31
N LEU A 3 -9.17 -15.38 25.15
CA LEU A 3 -8.95 -14.79 23.83
C LEU A 3 -8.02 -15.73 23.04
N THR A 4 -8.49 -16.26 21.92
CA THR A 4 -7.68 -17.15 21.08
C THR A 4 -6.77 -16.33 20.16
N GLN A 5 -5.63 -16.89 19.76
CA GLN A 5 -4.70 -16.19 18.86
C GLN A 5 -5.34 -15.84 17.51
N SER A 6 -6.32 -16.61 17.03
CA SER A 6 -7.11 -16.28 15.83
C SER A 6 -7.93 -15.01 16.01
N ARG A 7 -8.62 -14.88 17.15
CA ARG A 7 -9.44 -13.69 17.46
C ARG A 7 -8.57 -12.45 17.64
N LEU A 8 -7.37 -12.62 18.22
CA LEU A 8 -6.40 -11.55 18.36
C LEU A 8 -5.80 -11.15 17.00
N ALA A 9 -5.54 -12.11 16.11
CA ALA A 9 -5.07 -11.88 14.75
C ALA A 9 -6.08 -11.10 13.91
N GLU A 10 -7.35 -11.51 13.92
CA GLU A 10 -8.46 -10.80 13.26
C GLU A 10 -8.61 -9.37 13.79
N ALA A 11 -8.64 -9.20 15.12
CA ALA A 11 -8.86 -7.88 15.73
C ALA A 11 -7.66 -6.91 15.58
N LEU A 12 -6.48 -7.45 15.28
CA LEU A 12 -5.25 -6.68 15.02
C LEU A 12 -4.90 -6.61 13.52
N PHE A 13 -5.72 -7.21 12.63
CA PHE A 13 -5.47 -7.32 11.19
C PHE A 13 -4.07 -7.83 10.83
N ILE A 14 -3.60 -8.86 11.54
CA ILE A 14 -2.30 -9.50 11.30
C ILE A 14 -2.45 -11.02 11.20
N SER A 15 -1.47 -11.69 10.61
CA SER A 15 -1.46 -13.15 10.57
C SER A 15 -1.32 -13.77 11.97
N GLN A 16 -1.86 -14.97 12.16
CA GLN A 16 -1.68 -15.73 13.42
C GLN A 16 -0.20 -16.01 13.74
N SER A 17 0.64 -16.18 12.71
CA SER A 17 2.09 -16.34 12.89
C SER A 17 2.74 -15.06 13.42
N ALA A 18 2.29 -13.88 12.97
CA ALA A 18 2.74 -12.60 13.51
C ALA A 18 2.32 -12.42 14.98
N VAL A 19 1.09 -12.81 15.35
CA VAL A 19 0.65 -12.84 16.76
C VAL A 19 1.57 -13.71 17.61
N SER A 20 1.93 -14.91 17.15
CA SER A 20 2.82 -15.80 17.88
C SER A 20 4.22 -15.22 18.07
N GLN A 21 4.76 -14.53 17.05
CA GLN A 21 6.05 -13.86 17.14
C GLN A 21 6.02 -12.68 18.13
N LEU A 22 4.97 -11.87 18.10
CA LEU A 22 4.81 -10.73 19.01
C LEU A 22 4.56 -11.18 20.45
N ALA A 23 3.81 -12.26 20.64
CA ALA A 23 3.63 -12.88 21.95
C ALA A 23 4.98 -13.33 22.56
N LYS A 24 5.87 -13.90 21.74
CA LYS A 24 7.25 -14.24 22.16
C LYS A 24 8.09 -13.01 22.49
N GLN A 25 7.77 -11.85 21.92
CA GLN A 25 8.41 -10.56 22.23
C GLN A 25 7.80 -9.86 23.45
N GLY A 26 6.77 -10.44 24.08
CA GLY A 26 6.16 -9.89 25.29
C GLY A 26 4.83 -9.17 25.07
N MET A 27 4.24 -9.26 23.87
CA MET A 27 2.91 -8.69 23.59
C MET A 27 1.84 -9.38 24.45
N PRO A 28 1.03 -8.64 25.22
CA PRO A 28 -0.07 -9.22 25.99
C PRO A 28 -1.14 -9.80 25.06
N THR A 29 -1.49 -11.08 25.26
CA THR A 29 -2.48 -11.80 24.44
C THR A 29 -3.84 -11.96 25.13
N ASN A 30 -4.02 -11.33 26.29
CA ASN A 30 -5.22 -11.42 27.11
C ASN A 30 -6.30 -10.39 26.75
N SER A 31 -5.92 -9.31 26.05
CA SER A 31 -6.84 -8.28 25.55
C SER A 31 -6.33 -7.67 24.24
N VAL A 32 -7.25 -7.37 23.32
CA VAL A 32 -6.96 -6.67 22.06
C VAL A 32 -6.41 -5.27 22.33
N GLU A 33 -6.99 -4.54 23.28
CA GLU A 33 -6.57 -3.17 23.61
C GLU A 33 -5.15 -3.15 24.18
N ALA A 34 -4.82 -4.09 25.07
CA ALA A 34 -3.48 -4.23 25.61
C ALA A 34 -2.46 -4.58 24.51
N ALA A 35 -2.84 -5.45 23.57
CA ALA A 35 -1.99 -5.80 22.43
C ALA A 35 -1.75 -4.60 21.49
N ARG A 36 -2.78 -3.77 21.25
CA ARG A 36 -2.66 -2.54 20.46
C ARG A 36 -1.75 -1.52 21.15
N ALA A 37 -1.96 -1.26 22.43
CA ALA A 37 -1.13 -0.33 23.21
C ALA A 37 0.33 -0.80 23.27
N TRP A 38 0.56 -2.09 23.47
CA TRP A 38 1.90 -2.67 23.44
C TRP A 38 2.55 -2.52 22.08
N ARG A 39 1.83 -2.80 20.98
CA ARG A 39 2.34 -2.59 19.61
C ARG A 39 2.71 -1.12 19.37
N ALA A 40 1.85 -0.17 19.73
CA ALA A 40 2.13 1.26 19.58
C ALA A 40 3.37 1.72 20.39
N ALA A 41 3.59 1.14 21.57
CA ALA A 41 4.70 1.50 22.45
C ALA A 41 6.02 0.76 22.11
N ASN A 42 5.97 -0.45 21.56
CA ASN A 42 7.14 -1.33 21.40
C ASN A 42 7.55 -1.55 19.93
N LEU A 43 6.61 -1.45 18.99
CA LEU A 43 6.96 -1.40 17.58
C LEU A 43 7.25 0.06 17.24
N ALA A 44 8.54 0.42 17.29
CA ALA A 44 9.00 1.70 16.79
C ALA A 44 8.44 1.94 15.38
N PRO A 45 8.09 3.19 15.00
CA PRO A 45 7.61 3.52 13.65
C PRO A 45 8.54 3.00 12.54
N ALA A 46 9.84 2.86 12.83
CA ALA A 46 10.86 2.32 11.94
C ALA A 46 10.90 0.78 11.83
N ARG A 47 10.08 0.04 12.58
CA ARG A 47 10.03 -1.43 12.62
C ARG A 47 8.69 -2.01 12.17
N VAL A 48 7.75 -1.17 11.75
CA VAL A 48 6.72 -1.59 10.80
C VAL A 48 7.49 -2.19 9.64
N LYS A 49 7.34 -3.50 9.45
CA LYS A 49 8.12 -4.30 8.52
C LYS A 49 8.07 -3.61 7.16
N THR A 50 9.16 -2.92 6.81
CA THR A 50 9.35 -2.37 5.47
C THR A 50 9.15 -3.56 4.54
N ASP A 51 8.12 -3.51 3.73
CA ASP A 51 7.89 -4.52 2.72
C ASP A 51 9.20 -4.66 1.93
N PRO A 52 9.74 -5.87 1.68
CA PRO A 52 10.96 -6.01 0.89
C PRO A 52 10.86 -5.33 -0.49
N ASN A 53 9.63 -5.10 -0.98
CA ASN A 53 9.37 -4.26 -2.15
C ASN A 53 9.61 -2.76 -1.90
N LEU A 54 9.32 -2.23 -0.71
CA LEU A 54 9.67 -0.87 -0.31
C LEU A 54 11.20 -0.70 -0.17
N VAL A 55 11.94 -1.75 0.17
CA VAL A 55 13.42 -1.72 0.18
C VAL A 55 14.00 -1.57 -1.24
N ARG A 56 13.27 -2.00 -2.28
CA ARG A 56 13.64 -1.78 -3.68
C ARG A 56 13.38 -0.36 -4.18
N LEU A 57 12.66 0.46 -3.42
CA LEU A 57 12.60 1.92 -3.62
C LEU A 57 13.83 2.65 -3.06
N GLY A 58 14.85 1.95 -2.55
CA GLY A 58 16.12 2.55 -2.10
C GLY A 58 16.90 3.32 -3.17
N SER A 59 16.39 3.41 -4.40
CA SER A 59 16.91 4.23 -5.50
C SER A 59 15.93 5.34 -5.96
N GLY A 60 14.72 5.40 -5.40
CA GLY A 60 13.74 6.47 -5.63
C GLY A 60 13.87 7.61 -4.60
N PRO A 61 13.31 8.79 -4.87
CA PRO A 61 13.37 9.90 -3.93
C PRO A 61 12.69 9.50 -2.61
N PRO A 62 13.33 9.69 -1.44
CA PRO A 62 12.80 9.28 -0.11
C PRO A 62 11.41 9.86 0.19
N GLN A 63 11.02 10.89 -0.55
CA GLN A 63 9.72 11.52 -0.51
C GLN A 63 8.57 10.63 -1.00
N LEU A 64 8.78 9.76 -2.01
CA LEU A 64 7.71 8.88 -2.53
C LEU A 64 7.32 7.81 -1.51
N ALA A 65 8.30 7.13 -0.90
CA ALA A 65 8.02 6.09 0.08
C ALA A 65 7.27 6.63 1.31
N ALA A 66 7.61 7.84 1.77
CA ALA A 66 6.90 8.51 2.85
C ALA A 66 5.45 8.86 2.48
N LEU A 67 5.24 9.41 1.28
CA LEU A 67 3.90 9.73 0.76
C LEU A 67 3.03 8.48 0.58
N LEU A 68 3.59 7.38 0.10
CA LEU A 68 2.89 6.11 -0.02
C LEU A 68 2.45 5.57 1.34
N GLN A 69 3.37 5.58 2.32
CA GLN A 69 3.06 5.15 3.68
C GLN A 69 1.97 6.02 4.32
N GLU A 70 2.01 7.33 4.12
CA GLU A 70 0.99 8.25 4.61
C GLU A 70 -0.37 8.02 3.94
N ALA A 71 -0.38 7.80 2.63
CA ALA A 71 -1.60 7.51 1.88
C ALA A 71 -2.24 6.18 2.33
N GLU A 72 -1.45 5.12 2.48
CA GLU A 72 -1.96 3.84 2.99
C GLU A 72 -2.52 3.97 4.41
N ALA A 73 -1.86 4.74 5.28
CA ALA A 73 -2.38 5.00 6.63
C ALA A 73 -3.72 5.77 6.62
N HIS A 74 -3.95 6.65 5.65
CA HIS A 74 -5.24 7.31 5.47
C HIS A 74 -6.32 6.33 5.01
N LEU A 75 -5.99 5.43 4.08
CA LEU A 75 -6.93 4.38 3.63
C LEU A 75 -7.31 3.43 4.76
N ASP A 76 -6.36 3.03 5.61
CA ASP A 76 -6.59 2.14 6.76
C ASP A 76 -7.63 2.69 7.75
N VAL A 77 -7.74 4.02 7.85
CA VAL A 77 -8.71 4.70 8.73
C VAL A 77 -9.94 5.23 7.97
N GLY A 78 -10.03 4.98 6.66
CA GLY A 78 -11.09 5.47 5.79
C GLY A 78 -11.11 7.00 5.63
N ALA A 79 -9.96 7.66 5.76
CA ALA A 79 -9.82 9.09 5.56
C ALA A 79 -9.71 9.46 4.08
N ASP A 80 -10.07 10.71 3.77
CA ASP A 80 -9.98 11.25 2.42
C ASP A 80 -8.51 11.47 2.00
N LEU A 81 -8.16 10.96 0.82
CA LEU A 81 -6.84 11.11 0.21
C LEU A 81 -6.70 12.37 -0.65
N ALA A 82 -7.78 13.10 -0.94
CA ALA A 82 -7.76 14.28 -1.81
C ALA A 82 -6.63 15.28 -1.53
N PRO A 83 -6.25 15.58 -0.27
CA PRO A 83 -5.14 16.48 0.03
C PRO A 83 -3.76 15.95 -0.40
N LEU A 84 -3.56 14.63 -0.39
CA LEU A 84 -2.28 13.97 -0.69
C LEU A 84 -2.10 13.67 -2.18
N LEU A 85 -3.20 13.58 -2.94
CA LEU A 85 -3.17 13.21 -4.36
C LEU A 85 -2.24 14.08 -5.23
N PRO A 86 -2.19 15.42 -5.09
CA PRO A 86 -1.32 16.25 -5.92
C PRO A 86 0.17 15.92 -5.73
N ASP A 87 0.60 15.77 -4.47
CA ASP A 87 2.00 15.48 -4.13
C ASP A 87 2.37 14.05 -4.47
N LEU A 88 1.45 13.10 -4.25
CA LEU A 88 1.63 11.70 -4.61
C LEU A 88 1.80 11.54 -6.14
N ARG A 89 0.94 12.19 -6.93
CA ARG A 89 1.06 12.24 -8.39
C ARG A 89 2.38 12.87 -8.85
N ALA A 90 2.78 13.97 -8.23
CA ALA A 90 4.06 14.62 -8.54
C ALA A 90 5.27 13.73 -8.21
N ALA A 91 5.20 12.97 -7.12
CA ALA A 91 6.23 12.00 -6.75
C ALA A 91 6.29 10.82 -7.73
N LEU A 92 5.14 10.27 -8.13
CA LEU A 92 5.05 9.19 -9.11
C LEU A 92 5.60 9.59 -10.49
N ARG A 93 5.36 10.83 -10.94
CA ARG A 93 5.92 11.39 -12.19
C ARG A 93 7.44 11.46 -12.21
N ARG A 94 8.07 11.59 -11.04
CA ARG A 94 9.54 11.65 -10.93
C ARG A 94 10.20 10.28 -10.96
N VAL A 95 9.43 9.19 -10.93
CA VAL A 95 9.97 7.84 -10.99
C VAL A 95 10.44 7.54 -12.43
N PRO A 96 11.72 7.18 -12.61
CA PRO A 96 12.25 6.75 -13.90
C PRO A 96 11.48 5.56 -14.47
N ALA A 97 11.32 5.50 -15.80
CA ALA A 97 10.52 4.48 -16.47
C ALA A 97 10.94 3.04 -16.13
N ASP A 98 12.24 2.80 -16.01
CA ASP A 98 12.87 1.53 -15.61
C ASP A 98 12.60 1.13 -14.16
N GLN A 99 12.16 2.07 -13.32
CA GLN A 99 11.87 1.86 -11.90
C GLN A 99 10.36 1.80 -11.60
N ARG A 100 9.49 2.11 -12.57
CA ARG A 100 8.03 2.13 -12.38
C ARG A 100 7.49 0.76 -11.94
N ALA A 101 8.01 -0.32 -12.51
CA ALA A 101 7.65 -1.70 -12.12
C ALA A 101 8.03 -2.06 -10.68
N ALA A 102 8.91 -1.29 -10.04
CA ALA A 102 9.31 -1.48 -8.65
C ALA A 102 8.44 -0.70 -7.65
N VAL A 103 7.54 0.17 -8.13
CA VAL A 103 6.60 0.90 -7.27
C VAL A 103 5.53 -0.08 -6.78
N ALA A 104 5.66 -0.49 -5.52
CA ALA A 104 4.68 -1.33 -4.85
C ALA A 104 3.80 -0.49 -3.92
N MET A 105 2.49 -0.64 -4.06
CA MET A 105 1.46 -0.07 -3.19
C MET A 105 0.21 -0.94 -3.24
N SER A 106 -0.72 -0.72 -2.30
CA SER A 106 -1.99 -1.45 -2.25
C SER A 106 -2.84 -1.28 -3.53
N ALA A 107 -3.67 -2.29 -3.82
CA ALA A 107 -4.62 -2.23 -4.93
C ALA A 107 -5.64 -1.08 -4.74
N ASP A 108 -6.02 -0.80 -3.50
CA ASP A 108 -6.93 0.29 -3.16
C ASP A 108 -6.32 1.65 -3.49
N LEU A 109 -5.03 1.86 -3.22
CA LEU A 109 -4.36 3.10 -3.58
C LEU A 109 -4.22 3.25 -5.11
N TRP A 110 -3.94 2.16 -5.82
CA TRP A 110 -3.98 2.14 -7.29
C TRP A 110 -5.35 2.51 -7.83
N GLN A 111 -6.41 1.96 -7.23
CA GLN A 111 -7.78 2.26 -7.62
C GLN A 111 -8.09 3.74 -7.41
N VAL A 112 -7.82 4.32 -6.24
CA VAL A 112 -8.06 5.74 -5.98
C VAL A 112 -7.32 6.65 -6.98
N LEU A 113 -6.06 6.32 -7.31
CA LEU A 113 -5.28 7.12 -8.25
C LEU A 113 -5.85 7.08 -9.68
N THR A 114 -6.46 5.97 -10.07
CA THR A 114 -6.96 5.69 -11.44
C THR A 114 -8.47 5.79 -11.58
N GLU A 115 -9.22 5.97 -10.48
CA GLU A 115 -10.68 5.95 -10.41
C GLU A 115 -11.35 6.89 -11.41
N HIS A 116 -10.81 8.10 -11.53
CA HIS A 116 -11.28 9.12 -12.48
C HIS A 116 -11.29 8.69 -13.95
N ILE A 117 -10.56 7.63 -14.31
CA ILE A 117 -10.51 7.04 -15.65
C ILE A 117 -11.12 5.64 -15.68
N ALA A 118 -11.08 4.91 -14.57
CA ALA A 118 -11.63 3.55 -14.48
C ALA A 118 -13.11 3.49 -14.91
N HIS A 119 -13.91 4.51 -14.59
CA HIS A 119 -15.30 4.63 -15.04
C HIS A 119 -15.48 4.66 -16.56
N ALA A 120 -14.47 5.09 -17.33
CA ALA A 120 -14.54 5.08 -18.78
C ALA A 120 -14.47 3.66 -19.37
N PHE A 121 -14.08 2.66 -18.58
CA PHE A 121 -13.81 1.29 -19.01
C PHE A 121 -14.70 0.24 -18.31
N GLU A 122 -15.71 0.67 -17.55
CA GLU A 122 -16.53 -0.20 -16.69
C GLU A 122 -17.28 -1.32 -17.46
N ASP A 123 -17.53 -1.11 -18.76
CA ASP A 123 -18.19 -2.08 -19.66
C ASP A 123 -17.25 -2.74 -20.69
N CYS A 124 -15.94 -2.56 -20.55
CA CYS A 124 -14.98 -3.09 -21.52
C CYS A 124 -14.75 -4.60 -21.31
N PRO A 125 -14.82 -5.44 -22.36
CA PRO A 125 -14.54 -6.88 -22.21
C PRO A 125 -13.10 -7.11 -21.74
N SER A 126 -12.93 -7.96 -20.72
CA SER A 126 -11.61 -8.39 -20.28
C SER A 126 -11.12 -9.54 -21.14
N GLU A 127 -10.05 -9.32 -21.88
CA GLU A 127 -9.33 -10.36 -22.61
C GLU A 127 -7.97 -10.61 -21.95
N ASP A 128 -7.49 -11.86 -22.00
CA ASP A 128 -6.15 -12.19 -21.55
C ASP A 128 -5.13 -11.48 -22.45
N LEU A 129 -4.22 -10.74 -21.81
CA LEU A 129 -3.19 -9.98 -22.51
C LEU A 129 -1.93 -10.83 -22.67
N GLU A 130 -1.33 -10.78 -23.86
CA GLU A 130 0.05 -11.24 -24.04
C GLU A 130 1.02 -10.37 -23.21
N ASP A 131 2.15 -10.94 -22.76
CA ASP A 131 3.09 -10.28 -21.85
C ASP A 131 3.54 -8.88 -22.31
N SER A 132 3.75 -8.68 -23.63
CA SER A 132 4.12 -7.37 -24.18
C SER A 132 2.97 -6.37 -24.08
N ALA A 133 1.74 -6.79 -24.37
CA ALA A 133 0.55 -5.96 -24.26
C ALA A 133 0.26 -5.61 -22.79
N ALA A 134 0.49 -6.56 -21.86
CA ALA A 134 0.37 -6.32 -20.42
C ALA A 134 1.38 -5.26 -19.94
N GLN A 135 2.61 -5.27 -20.45
CA GLN A 135 3.62 -4.26 -20.09
C GLN A 135 3.27 -2.86 -20.62
N GLU A 136 2.75 -2.76 -21.84
CA GLU A 136 2.27 -1.50 -22.42
C GLU A 136 1.09 -0.93 -21.63
N ILE A 137 0.11 -1.78 -21.29
CA ILE A 137 -1.04 -1.41 -20.48
C ILE A 137 -0.62 -1.00 -19.07
N GLY A 138 0.35 -1.71 -18.47
CA GLY A 138 0.93 -1.33 -17.18
C GLY A 138 1.58 0.06 -17.20
N ASN A 139 2.31 0.38 -18.27
CA ASN A 139 2.90 1.72 -18.44
C ASN A 139 1.82 2.80 -18.57
N PHE A 140 0.76 2.52 -19.33
CA PHE A 140 -0.38 3.41 -19.47
C PHE A 140 -1.03 3.69 -18.10
N TRP A 141 -1.37 2.65 -17.33
CA TRP A 141 -2.00 2.81 -16.02
C TRP A 141 -1.11 3.56 -15.04
N TYR A 142 0.21 3.34 -15.08
CA TYR A 142 1.14 4.12 -14.27
C TYR A 142 1.11 5.61 -14.63
N SER A 143 1.15 5.96 -15.92
CA SER A 143 1.08 7.34 -16.37
C SER A 143 -0.23 8.01 -15.96
N MET A 144 -1.35 7.29 -16.03
CA MET A 144 -2.65 7.78 -15.56
C MET A 144 -2.65 8.02 -14.05
N ALA A 145 -2.12 7.08 -13.26
CA ALA A 145 -1.99 7.22 -11.81
C ALA A 145 -1.08 8.40 -11.42
N ALA A 146 -0.02 8.65 -12.19
CA ALA A 146 0.90 9.77 -11.99
C ALA A 146 0.32 11.13 -12.44
N GLY A 147 -0.86 11.14 -13.08
CA GLY A 147 -1.48 12.33 -13.64
C GLY A 147 -0.70 12.91 -14.81
N GLU A 148 -0.03 12.06 -15.59
CA GLU A 148 0.66 12.47 -16.82
C GLU A 148 -0.38 12.69 -17.93
N PRO A 149 -0.18 13.71 -18.79
CA PRO A 149 -1.04 13.90 -19.95
C PRO A 149 -0.89 12.69 -20.87
N TRP A 150 -2.02 12.10 -21.28
CA TRP A 150 -2.01 11.08 -22.31
C TRP A 150 -1.56 11.70 -23.64
N THR A 151 -0.44 11.21 -24.18
CA THR A 151 0.02 11.54 -25.52
C THR A 151 -0.12 10.29 -26.41
N PRO A 152 -1.11 10.26 -27.32
CA PRO A 152 -1.30 9.15 -28.26
C PRO A 152 -0.17 9.04 -29.29
#